data_AF-A0A9W8QWI9-F1
#
_entry.id   AF-A0A9W8QWI9-F1
#
_cell.length_a   1.000
_cell.length_b   1.000
_cell.length_c   1.000
_cell.angle_alpha   90.00
_cell.angle_beta   90.00
_cell.angle_gamma   90.00
#
_symmetry.space_group_name_H-M   'P 1'
#
loop_
_entity.id
_entity.type
_entity.pdbx_description
1 polymer ?
#
loop_
_entity_poly.entity_id
_entity_poly.type
_entity_poly.pdbx_seq_one_letter_code
_entity_poly.pdbx_strand_id
1 'polypeptide(L)'
;MLADIGRLVYQYRRRVSAIKFVTEADLDFFKSQIREARILEKRLLPYRPLDTSRLQDMGDPRTTLAHLAKIDEAYQYVGLLQIYRVFPDLLAERYRPWDKEHILSPRPPSKIPSKAEMDSWMTSLALHTLDLVREIPFESRSRSIQPLIFVAVSNELRRGPQDVASLGAADDQARGLGESIIEVARARNFIRSRLSAYAAVLPLRKVANVLELVTSTWSALDEGQSDVYWLDICTQKELSTLMG
;
A
#
# COMPACT_ATOMS: atom_id res chain seq x y z
N MET A 1 -5.63 -3.16 14.95
CA MET A 1 -4.46 -2.52 14.30
C MET A 1 -4.80 -1.98 12.94
N LEU A 2 -4.99 -2.81 11.90
CA LEU A 2 -5.32 -2.29 10.55
C LEU A 2 -6.63 -1.49 10.49
N ALA A 3 -7.66 -1.92 11.22
CA ALA A 3 -8.90 -1.14 11.34
C ALA A 3 -8.66 0.24 12.00
N ASP A 4 -7.73 0.33 12.95
CA ASP A 4 -7.39 1.59 13.63
C ASP A 4 -6.65 2.53 12.67
N ILE A 5 -5.70 1.98 11.90
CA ILE A 5 -4.99 2.69 10.83
C ILE A 5 -5.99 3.18 9.77
N GLY A 6 -6.91 2.32 9.32
CA GLY A 6 -7.94 2.68 8.35
C GLY A 6 -8.85 3.82 8.84
N ARG A 7 -9.28 3.78 10.11
CA ARG A 7 -10.06 4.88 10.71
C ARG A 7 -9.28 6.18 10.79
N LEU A 8 -8.03 6.13 11.24
CA LEU A 8 -7.12 7.28 11.33
C LEU A 8 -6.95 7.95 9.95
N VAL A 9 -6.59 7.15 8.94
CA VAL A 9 -6.39 7.59 7.56
C VAL A 9 -7.67 8.21 6.99
N TYR A 10 -8.82 7.54 7.17
CA TYR A 10 -10.11 8.03 6.68
C TYR A 10 -10.49 9.36 7.33
N GLN A 11 -10.36 9.47 8.65
CA GLN A 11 -10.66 10.70 9.38
C GLN A 11 -9.75 11.86 8.93
N TYR A 12 -8.46 11.59 8.77
CA TYR A 12 -7.49 12.58 8.31
C TYR A 12 -7.82 13.07 6.89
N ARG A 13 -7.94 12.16 5.90
CA ARG A 13 -8.23 12.52 4.51
C ARG A 13 -9.55 13.27 4.39
N ARG A 14 -10.60 12.78 5.06
CA ARG A 14 -11.92 13.44 5.06
C ARG A 14 -11.85 14.86 5.63
N ARG A 15 -11.06 15.08 6.69
CA ARG A 15 -10.90 16.42 7.27
C ARG A 15 -10.11 17.33 6.33
N VAL A 16 -9.02 16.85 5.74
CA VAL A 16 -8.22 17.60 4.75
C VAL A 16 -9.09 18.05 3.57
N SER A 17 -9.90 17.16 2.99
CA SER A 17 -10.77 17.50 1.85
C SER A 17 -11.90 18.48 2.20
N ALA A 18 -12.30 18.59 3.46
CA ALA A 18 -13.39 19.46 3.91
C ALA A 18 -12.93 20.88 4.27
N ILE A 19 -11.63 21.09 4.50
CA ILE A 19 -11.08 22.38 4.94
C ILE A 19 -10.92 23.33 3.76
N LYS A 20 -11.47 24.53 3.88
CA LYS A 20 -11.22 25.66 2.97
C LYS A 20 -10.13 26.59 3.50
N PHE A 21 -10.14 26.83 4.81
CA PHE A 21 -9.17 27.66 5.53
C PHE A 21 -8.77 26.93 6.81
N VAL A 22 -7.47 26.89 7.10
CA VAL A 22 -6.94 26.21 8.28
C VAL A 22 -7.23 27.03 9.52
N THR A 23 -7.95 26.44 10.48
CA THR A 23 -8.22 27.04 11.80
C THR A 23 -7.31 26.44 12.88
N GLU A 24 -7.27 27.06 14.06
CA GLU A 24 -6.54 26.52 15.22
C GLU A 24 -7.04 25.12 15.61
N ALA A 25 -8.36 24.90 15.57
CA ALA A 25 -8.96 23.58 15.81
C ALA A 25 -8.51 22.54 14.78
N ASP A 26 -8.27 22.93 13.52
CA ASP A 26 -7.73 22.02 12.50
C ASP A 26 -6.26 21.67 12.78
N LEU A 27 -5.45 22.65 13.21
CA LEU A 27 -4.07 22.40 13.60
C LEU A 27 -3.97 21.42 14.76
N ASP A 28 -4.81 21.58 15.78
CA ASP A 28 -4.85 20.68 16.93
C ASP A 28 -5.33 19.28 16.53
N PHE A 29 -6.33 19.20 15.66
CA PHE A 29 -6.75 17.93 15.06
C PHE A 29 -5.58 17.26 14.34
N PHE A 30 -4.90 17.93 13.41
CA PHE A 30 -3.79 17.33 12.65
C PHE A 30 -2.63 16.91 13.55
N LYS A 31 -2.27 17.73 14.55
CA LYS A 31 -1.26 17.35 15.55
C LYS A 31 -1.67 16.09 16.32
N SER A 32 -2.94 15.95 16.69
CA SER A 32 -3.43 14.73 17.35
C SER A 32 -3.35 13.50 16.46
N GLN A 33 -3.71 13.62 15.17
CA GLN A 33 -3.67 12.51 14.21
C GLN A 33 -2.23 12.05 13.95
N ILE A 34 -1.27 12.97 13.81
CA ILE A 34 0.15 12.62 13.65
C ILE A 34 0.68 11.89 14.90
N ARG A 35 0.26 12.29 16.11
CA ARG A 35 0.63 11.56 17.34
C ARG A 35 0.07 10.14 17.37
N GLU A 36 -1.20 9.98 16.99
CA GLU A 36 -1.85 8.67 16.88
C GLU A 36 -1.16 7.79 15.82
N ALA A 37 -0.80 8.37 14.67
CA ALA A 37 -0.03 7.69 13.63
C ALA A 37 1.29 7.14 14.17
N ARG A 38 2.04 7.93 14.95
CA ARG A 38 3.29 7.48 15.59
C ARG A 38 3.07 6.35 16.58
N ILE A 39 1.97 6.37 17.33
CA ILE A 39 1.63 5.29 18.27
C ILE A 39 1.35 3.99 17.48
N LEU A 40 0.57 4.08 16.41
CA LEU A 40 0.24 2.93 15.56
C LEU A 40 1.49 2.38 14.86
N GLU A 41 2.35 3.24 14.32
CA GLU A 41 3.62 2.85 13.72
C GLU A 41 4.52 2.11 14.72
N LYS A 42 4.71 2.66 15.93
CA LYS A 42 5.51 2.05 17.00
C LYS A 42 4.99 0.68 17.44
N ARG A 43 3.68 0.43 17.31
CA ARG A 43 3.09 -0.89 17.56
C ARG A 43 3.28 -1.83 16.37
N LEU A 44 3.21 -1.29 15.16
CA LEU A 44 3.25 -2.05 13.91
C LEU A 44 4.65 -2.57 13.59
N LEU A 45 5.70 -1.82 13.92
CA LEU A 45 7.09 -2.23 13.63
C LEU A 45 7.58 -3.46 14.39
N PRO A 46 7.41 -3.57 15.73
CA PRO A 46 7.82 -4.76 16.46
C PRO A 46 6.83 -5.92 16.33
N TYR A 47 5.70 -5.73 15.65
CA TYR A 47 4.73 -6.81 15.43
C TYR A 47 5.42 -7.96 14.70
N ARG A 48 5.33 -9.16 15.26
CA ARG A 48 5.84 -10.37 14.63
C ARG A 48 4.67 -11.10 13.99
N PRO A 49 4.77 -11.42 12.69
CA PRO A 49 3.78 -12.25 12.03
C PRO A 49 3.56 -13.58 12.76
N LEU A 50 2.38 -14.17 12.57
CA LEU A 50 1.98 -15.47 13.15
C LEU A 50 3.12 -16.50 13.13
N ASP A 51 3.61 -16.87 14.32
CA ASP A 51 4.60 -17.94 14.49
C ASP A 51 3.92 -19.28 14.20
N THR A 52 4.12 -19.77 12.98
CA THR A 52 3.51 -21.01 12.47
C THR A 52 3.96 -22.25 13.24
N SER A 53 5.07 -22.18 14.00
CA SER A 53 5.57 -23.28 14.83
C SER A 53 4.70 -23.58 16.06
N ARG A 54 3.82 -22.63 16.46
CA ARG A 54 2.98 -22.73 17.66
C ARG A 54 1.52 -23.08 17.37
N LEU A 55 1.15 -23.17 16.10
CA LEU A 55 -0.24 -23.39 15.69
C LEU A 55 -0.42 -24.82 15.18
N GLN A 56 -1.44 -25.49 15.69
CA GLN A 56 -1.88 -26.77 15.16
C GLN A 56 -2.38 -26.55 13.73
N ASP A 57 -1.90 -27.36 12.78
CA ASP A 57 -2.32 -27.28 11.39
C ASP A 57 -3.84 -27.42 11.31
N MET A 58 -4.50 -26.40 10.76
CA MET A 58 -5.96 -26.23 10.77
C MET A 58 -6.68 -27.25 9.87
N GLY A 59 -5.95 -28.19 9.26
CA GLY A 59 -6.49 -29.27 8.44
C GLY A 59 -7.13 -28.82 7.13
N ASP A 60 -7.03 -27.52 6.77
CA ASP A 60 -7.42 -27.02 5.46
C ASP A 60 -6.22 -27.05 4.50
N PRO A 61 -6.13 -28.06 3.60
CA PRO A 61 -5.01 -28.16 2.67
C PRO A 61 -4.93 -26.98 1.70
N ARG A 62 -6.01 -26.20 1.55
CA ARG A 62 -6.02 -25.03 0.66
C ARG A 62 -5.49 -23.77 1.35
N THR A 63 -5.47 -23.70 2.68
CA THR A 63 -5.03 -22.49 3.41
C THR A 63 -4.06 -22.87 4.51
N THR A 64 -2.83 -23.14 4.11
CA THR A 64 -1.75 -23.52 5.03
C THR A 64 -1.40 -22.37 5.98
N LEU A 65 -0.83 -22.70 7.13
CA LEU A 65 -0.30 -21.71 8.07
C LEU A 65 0.72 -20.77 7.41
N ALA A 66 1.51 -21.27 6.45
CA ALA A 66 2.44 -20.46 5.67
C ALA A 66 1.72 -19.39 4.81
N HIS A 67 0.56 -19.71 4.22
CA HIS A 67 -0.24 -18.70 3.50
C HIS A 67 -0.75 -17.61 4.45
N LEU A 68 -1.18 -17.99 5.66
CA LEU A 68 -1.67 -17.05 6.66
C LEU A 68 -0.56 -16.14 7.18
N ALA A 69 0.62 -16.68 7.45
CA ALA A 69 1.79 -15.89 7.86
C ALA A 69 2.18 -14.85 6.80
N LYS A 70 2.20 -15.23 5.51
CA LYS A 70 2.46 -14.29 4.41
C LYS A 70 1.42 -13.19 4.30
N ILE A 71 0.14 -13.51 4.52
CA ILE A 71 -0.93 -12.51 4.53
C ILE A 71 -0.79 -11.56 5.73
N ASP A 72 -0.48 -12.09 6.90
CA ASP A 72 -0.29 -11.30 8.12
C ASP A 72 0.88 -10.33 7.96
N GLU A 73 2.00 -10.80 7.42
CA GLU A 73 3.15 -9.97 7.07
C GLU A 73 2.82 -8.93 5.98
N ALA A 74 2.13 -9.32 4.91
CA ALA A 74 1.70 -8.39 3.88
C ALA A 74 0.79 -7.29 4.45
N TYR A 75 -0.08 -7.64 5.40
CA TYR A 75 -0.94 -6.69 6.10
C TYR A 75 -0.19 -5.75 7.03
N GLN A 76 0.92 -6.20 7.62
CA GLN A 76 1.84 -5.35 8.36
C GLN A 76 2.44 -4.28 7.44
N TYR A 77 2.93 -4.66 6.25
CA TYR A 77 3.45 -3.72 5.26
C TYR A 77 2.37 -2.79 4.70
N VAL A 78 1.14 -3.29 4.48
CA VAL A 78 -0.01 -2.44 4.10
C VAL A 78 -0.24 -1.36 5.15
N GLY A 79 -0.20 -1.70 6.44
CA GLY A 79 -0.33 -0.70 7.51
C GLY A 79 0.70 0.42 7.41
N LEU A 80 1.96 0.06 7.13
CA LEU A 80 3.05 1.04 6.94
C LEU A 80 2.83 1.89 5.69
N LEU A 81 2.46 1.28 4.56
CA LEU A 81 2.12 2.01 3.32
C LEU A 81 1.02 3.05 3.56
N GLN A 82 -0.05 2.67 4.27
CA GLN A 82 -1.15 3.59 4.56
C GLN A 82 -0.71 4.73 5.48
N ILE A 83 0.08 4.44 6.52
CA ILE A 83 0.61 5.47 7.44
C ILE A 83 1.52 6.44 6.69
N TYR A 84 2.53 5.95 5.96
CA TYR A 84 3.52 6.81 5.32
C TYR A 84 2.98 7.63 4.18
N ARG A 85 1.98 7.11 3.44
CA ARG A 85 1.34 7.89 2.37
C ARG A 85 0.57 9.09 2.91
N VAL A 86 -0.06 8.96 4.08
CA VAL A 86 -0.88 10.02 4.70
C VAL A 86 -0.05 10.92 5.62
N PHE A 87 0.96 10.35 6.27
CA PHE A 87 1.84 11.03 7.23
C PHE A 87 3.31 10.84 6.79
N PRO A 88 3.77 11.52 5.73
CA PRO A 88 5.10 11.33 5.16
C PRO A 88 6.23 11.65 6.15
N ASP A 89 5.97 12.52 7.13
CA ASP A 89 6.90 12.85 8.21
C ASP A 89 7.40 11.60 8.96
N LEU A 90 6.54 10.60 9.14
CA LEU A 90 6.91 9.36 9.84
C LEU A 90 7.91 8.54 9.02
N LEU A 91 7.80 8.52 7.69
CA LEU A 91 8.81 7.89 6.83
C LEU A 91 10.11 8.68 6.87
N ALA A 92 10.03 10.01 6.83
CA ALA A 92 11.21 10.88 6.90
C ALA A 92 11.98 10.71 8.23
N GLU A 93 11.29 10.52 9.36
CA GLU A 93 11.88 10.30 10.69
C GLU A 93 12.77 9.04 10.78
N ARG A 94 12.65 8.11 9.83
CA ARG A 94 13.37 6.83 9.82
C ARG A 94 14.03 6.52 8.48
N TYR A 95 14.02 7.47 7.55
CA TYR A 95 14.34 7.21 6.15
C TYR A 95 15.77 6.67 6.00
N ARG A 96 15.86 5.56 5.27
CA ARG A 96 17.11 4.99 4.76
C ARG A 96 16.85 4.46 3.35
N PRO A 97 17.89 4.33 2.51
CA PRO A 97 17.79 3.63 1.25
C PRO A 97 17.11 2.25 1.42
N TRP A 98 16.36 1.84 0.41
CA TRP A 98 15.60 0.61 0.44
C TRP A 98 16.47 -0.60 0.81
N ASP A 99 16.02 -1.35 1.82
CA ASP A 99 16.67 -2.56 2.31
C ASP A 99 15.59 -3.51 2.83
N LYS A 100 15.40 -4.61 2.09
CA LYS A 100 14.36 -5.61 2.35
C LYS A 100 14.50 -6.29 3.72
N GLU A 101 15.72 -6.39 4.26
CA GLU A 101 15.97 -7.12 5.51
C GLU A 101 15.67 -6.26 6.74
N HIS A 102 15.60 -4.93 6.55
CA HIS A 102 15.52 -3.97 7.63
C HIS A 102 14.29 -3.05 7.54
N ILE A 103 13.27 -3.43 6.75
CA ILE A 103 12.01 -2.68 6.60
C ILE A 103 11.36 -2.41 7.96
N LEU A 104 11.28 -3.43 8.82
CA LEU A 104 10.61 -3.35 10.12
C LEU A 104 11.52 -2.85 11.25
N SER A 105 12.82 -2.68 10.99
CA SER A 105 13.79 -2.23 11.99
C SER A 105 13.79 -0.69 12.08
N PRO A 106 13.32 -0.08 13.20
CA PRO A 106 13.44 1.35 13.37
C PRO A 106 14.92 1.73 13.46
N ARG A 107 15.37 2.61 12.57
CA ARG A 107 16.75 3.11 12.51
C ARG A 107 16.73 4.63 12.38
N PRO A 108 17.75 5.32 12.92
CA PRO A 108 17.86 6.76 12.74
C PRO A 108 17.99 7.09 11.24
N PRO A 109 17.40 8.21 10.79
CA PRO A 109 17.36 8.56 9.39
C PRO A 109 18.78 8.83 8.89
N SER A 110 19.10 8.35 7.69
CA SER A 110 20.41 8.61 7.08
C SER A 110 20.51 10.03 6.52
N LYS A 111 19.38 10.59 6.08
CA LYS A 111 19.25 11.95 5.55
C LYS A 111 17.76 12.35 5.52
N ILE A 112 17.50 13.62 5.27
CA ILE A 112 16.15 14.10 4.94
C ILE A 112 15.85 13.68 3.48
N PRO A 113 14.86 12.82 3.22
CA PRO A 113 14.55 12.37 1.87
C PRO A 113 13.83 13.43 1.06
N SER A 114 14.07 13.43 -0.25
CA SER A 114 13.21 14.13 -1.20
C SER A 114 11.89 13.39 -1.40
N LYS A 115 10.88 14.07 -1.98
CA LYS A 115 9.59 13.42 -2.32
C LYS A 115 9.76 12.22 -3.25
N ALA A 116 10.62 12.33 -4.27
CA ALA A 116 10.88 11.25 -5.22
C ALA A 116 11.51 10.02 -4.55
N GLU A 117 12.37 10.24 -3.54
CA GLU A 117 12.98 9.16 -2.77
C GLU A 117 11.97 8.46 -1.86
N MET A 118 11.07 9.21 -1.23
CA MET A 118 9.96 8.63 -0.47
C MET A 118 9.02 7.83 -1.38
N ASP A 119 8.66 8.37 -2.55
CA ASP A 119 7.81 7.70 -3.54
C ASP A 119 8.48 6.41 -4.04
N SER A 120 9.80 6.42 -4.30
CA SER A 120 10.57 5.22 -4.65
C SER A 120 10.57 4.19 -3.52
N TRP A 121 10.80 4.62 -2.27
CA TRP A 121 10.77 3.73 -1.10
C TRP A 121 9.39 3.07 -0.91
N MET A 122 8.30 3.84 -1.07
CA MET A 122 6.93 3.33 -1.00
C MET A 122 6.63 2.36 -2.14
N THR A 123 7.15 2.63 -3.35
CA THR A 123 7.03 1.72 -4.50
C THR A 123 7.73 0.40 -4.21
N SER A 124 8.96 0.42 -3.68
CA SER A 124 9.69 -0.79 -3.31
C SER A 124 8.97 -1.58 -2.21
N LEU A 125 8.35 -0.90 -1.22
CA LEU A 125 7.54 -1.56 -0.19
C LEU A 125 6.28 -2.22 -0.79
N ALA A 126 5.62 -1.56 -1.72
CA ALA A 126 4.47 -2.12 -2.43
C ALA A 126 4.84 -3.34 -3.27
N LEU A 127 5.98 -3.30 -3.98
CA LEU A 127 6.50 -4.45 -4.74
C LEU A 127 6.84 -5.63 -3.83
N HIS A 128 7.54 -5.38 -2.72
CA HIS A 128 7.86 -6.43 -1.75
C HIS A 128 6.60 -7.05 -1.13
N THR A 129 5.60 -6.24 -0.79
CA THR A 129 4.29 -6.71 -0.31
C THR A 129 3.61 -7.61 -1.35
N LEU A 130 3.73 -7.28 -2.64
CA LEU A 130 3.17 -8.10 -3.71
C LEU A 130 3.91 -9.41 -3.92
N ASP A 131 5.23 -9.45 -3.69
CA ASP A 131 6.01 -10.69 -3.78
C ASP A 131 5.50 -11.72 -2.76
N LEU A 132 5.23 -11.31 -1.52
CA LEU A 132 4.61 -12.16 -0.49
C LEU A 132 3.27 -12.75 -0.96
N VAL A 133 2.40 -11.91 -1.53
CA VAL A 133 1.08 -12.33 -1.99
C VAL A 133 1.15 -13.20 -3.25
N ARG A 134 2.18 -13.01 -4.10
CA ARG A 134 2.39 -13.79 -5.32
C ARG A 134 2.73 -15.25 -5.00
N GLU A 135 3.45 -15.49 -3.91
CA GLU A 135 3.76 -16.85 -3.45
C GLU A 135 2.55 -17.61 -2.90
N ILE A 136 1.41 -16.94 -2.70
CA ILE A 136 0.18 -17.60 -2.26
C ILE A 136 -0.55 -18.17 -3.50
N PRO A 137 -0.84 -19.49 -3.53
CA PRO A 137 -1.60 -20.12 -4.60
C PRO A 137 -2.98 -19.48 -4.76
N PHE A 138 -3.49 -19.46 -6.00
CA PHE A 138 -4.78 -18.87 -6.33
C PHE A 138 -5.94 -19.56 -5.60
N GLU A 139 -5.81 -20.86 -5.35
CA GLU A 139 -6.80 -21.74 -4.72
C GLU A 139 -6.97 -21.45 -3.23
N SER A 140 -5.99 -20.74 -2.63
CA SER A 140 -6.00 -20.38 -1.21
C SER A 140 -7.27 -19.64 -0.83
N ARG A 141 -7.85 -19.96 0.33
CA ARG A 141 -9.06 -19.27 0.80
C ARG A 141 -8.76 -17.85 1.32
N SER A 142 -7.47 -17.50 1.47
CA SER A 142 -7.05 -16.11 1.72
C SER A 142 -7.35 -15.15 0.56
N ARG A 143 -7.81 -15.64 -0.60
CA ARG A 143 -8.30 -14.81 -1.71
C ARG A 143 -9.41 -13.82 -1.36
N SER A 144 -10.16 -14.06 -0.29
CA SER A 144 -11.21 -13.14 0.18
C SER A 144 -10.66 -11.86 0.81
N ILE A 145 -9.44 -11.91 1.34
CA ILE A 145 -8.80 -10.80 2.08
C ILE A 145 -7.69 -10.12 1.25
N GLN A 146 -7.07 -10.83 0.29
CA GLN A 146 -6.09 -10.26 -0.65
C GLN A 146 -6.54 -8.98 -1.41
N PRO A 147 -7.81 -8.80 -1.82
CA PRO A 147 -8.22 -7.60 -2.56
C PRO A 147 -7.90 -6.28 -1.86
N LEU A 148 -7.99 -6.23 -0.53
CA LEU A 148 -7.65 -5.02 0.23
C LEU A 148 -6.15 -4.69 0.16
N ILE A 149 -5.30 -5.72 0.14
CA ILE A 149 -3.85 -5.55 -0.06
C ILE A 149 -3.61 -4.94 -1.44
N PHE A 150 -4.29 -5.44 -2.47
CA PHE A 150 -4.15 -4.93 -3.84
C PHE A 150 -4.57 -3.47 -3.96
N VAL A 151 -5.66 -3.04 -3.30
CA VAL A 151 -6.06 -1.63 -3.25
C VAL A 151 -4.95 -0.79 -2.63
N ALA A 152 -4.46 -1.19 -1.46
CA ALA A 152 -3.46 -0.44 -0.71
C ALA A 152 -2.15 -0.23 -1.49
N VAL A 153 -1.61 -1.29 -2.11
CA VAL A 153 -0.35 -1.21 -2.87
C VAL A 153 -0.53 -0.48 -4.20
N SER A 154 -1.73 -0.47 -4.79
CA SER A 154 -1.98 0.13 -6.11
C SER A 154 -1.72 1.63 -6.15
N ASN A 155 -1.87 2.32 -5.02
CA ASN A 155 -1.55 3.75 -4.88
C ASN A 155 -0.06 4.08 -5.10
N GLU A 156 0.82 3.13 -4.81
CA GLU A 156 2.28 3.34 -4.83
C GLU A 156 2.92 2.78 -6.11
N LEU A 157 2.17 2.03 -6.92
CA LEU A 157 2.62 1.54 -8.22
C LEU A 157 2.54 2.66 -9.28
N ARG A 158 3.33 3.73 -9.11
CA ARG A 158 3.35 4.92 -9.98
C ARG A 158 4.22 4.70 -11.22
N ARG A 159 3.73 5.19 -12.36
CA ARG A 159 4.51 5.37 -13.58
C ARG A 159 5.21 6.73 -13.48
N GLY A 160 6.50 6.80 -13.74
CA GLY A 160 7.28 8.02 -13.51
C GLY A 160 6.96 9.10 -14.55
N PRO A 161 7.04 10.40 -14.22
CA PRO A 161 6.84 11.47 -15.20
C PRO A 161 7.92 11.54 -16.30
N GLN A 162 8.97 10.70 -16.23
CA GLN A 162 10.03 10.60 -17.24
C GLN A 162 9.84 9.43 -18.24
N ASP A 163 8.70 8.73 -18.17
CA ASP A 163 8.42 7.47 -18.87
C ASP A 163 8.43 7.54 -20.41
N VAL A 164 8.60 8.72 -21.00
CA VAL A 164 8.73 8.90 -22.47
C VAL A 164 9.99 9.67 -22.92
N ALA A 165 10.71 10.35 -22.02
CA ALA A 165 11.82 11.24 -22.41
C ALA A 165 13.22 10.64 -22.14
N SER A 166 13.35 9.68 -21.22
CA SER A 166 14.65 9.20 -20.73
C SER A 166 15.19 7.95 -21.42
N LEU A 167 14.58 7.46 -22.50
CA LEU A 167 15.07 6.32 -23.30
C LEU A 167 16.39 6.60 -24.05
N GLY A 168 17.01 7.77 -23.87
CA GLY A 168 18.19 8.22 -24.62
C GLY A 168 19.48 8.43 -23.81
N ALA A 169 19.50 8.26 -22.48
CA ALA A 169 20.70 8.50 -21.68
C ALA A 169 21.29 7.20 -21.13
N ALA A 170 22.52 6.88 -21.55
CA ALA A 170 23.29 5.71 -21.13
C ALA A 170 23.95 5.93 -19.75
N ASP A 171 23.15 6.22 -18.71
CA ASP A 171 23.62 6.30 -17.33
C ASP A 171 23.05 5.15 -16.48
N ASP A 172 23.78 4.74 -15.44
CA ASP A 172 23.44 3.62 -14.57
C ASP A 172 22.13 3.89 -13.79
N GLN A 173 21.83 5.17 -13.54
CA GLN A 173 20.55 5.64 -12.98
C GLN A 173 19.37 5.42 -13.93
N ALA A 174 19.56 5.60 -15.24
CA ALA A 174 18.52 5.37 -16.24
C ALA A 174 18.17 3.88 -16.36
N ARG A 175 19.14 2.99 -16.14
CA ARG A 175 18.91 1.54 -16.07
C ARG A 175 18.10 1.13 -14.84
N GLY A 176 18.45 1.63 -13.65
CA GLY A 176 17.69 1.38 -12.43
C GLY A 176 16.25 1.91 -12.50
N LEU A 177 16.05 3.08 -13.12
CA LEU A 177 14.73 3.63 -13.41
C LEU A 177 13.93 2.73 -14.38
N GLY A 178 14.57 2.26 -15.46
CA GLY A 178 13.96 1.35 -16.43
C GLY A 178 13.53 0.01 -15.82
N GLU A 179 14.32 -0.55 -14.91
CA GLU A 179 14.00 -1.78 -14.19
C GLU A 179 12.76 -1.59 -13.30
N SER A 180 12.72 -0.49 -12.52
CA SER A 180 11.56 -0.14 -11.69
C SER A 180 10.27 0.03 -12.52
N ILE A 181 10.34 0.59 -13.72
CA ILE A 181 9.17 0.75 -14.60
C ILE A 181 8.62 -0.61 -15.04
N ILE A 182 9.51 -1.53 -15.44
CA ILE A 182 9.13 -2.87 -15.86
C ILE A 182 8.50 -3.63 -14.69
N GLU A 183 9.07 -3.52 -13.49
CA GLU A 183 8.54 -4.14 -12.27
C GLU A 183 7.15 -3.60 -11.92
N VAL A 184 6.95 -2.27 -11.96
CA VAL A 184 5.63 -1.66 -11.74
C VAL A 184 4.61 -2.15 -12.77
N ALA A 185 4.99 -2.23 -14.05
CA ALA A 185 4.08 -2.75 -15.10
C ALA A 185 3.71 -4.22 -14.86
N ARG A 186 4.68 -5.07 -14.48
CA ARG A 186 4.44 -6.48 -14.10
C ARG A 186 3.54 -6.58 -12.87
N ALA A 187 3.78 -5.75 -11.86
CA ALA A 187 2.96 -5.70 -10.64
C ALA A 187 1.51 -5.31 -10.93
N ARG A 188 1.28 -4.26 -11.73
CA ARG A 188 -0.07 -3.86 -12.16
C ARG A 188 -0.76 -4.97 -12.95
N ASN A 189 -0.05 -5.65 -13.87
CA ASN A 189 -0.59 -6.78 -14.62
C ASN A 189 -0.96 -7.96 -13.70
N PHE A 190 -0.11 -8.29 -12.72
CA PHE A 190 -0.39 -9.32 -11.74
C PHE A 190 -1.68 -9.03 -10.94
N ILE A 191 -1.81 -7.82 -10.40
CA ILE A 191 -3.00 -7.40 -9.65
C ILE A 191 -4.25 -7.51 -10.51
N ARG A 192 -4.21 -6.97 -11.74
CA ARG A 192 -5.35 -7.02 -12.67
C ARG A 192 -5.77 -8.46 -12.98
N SER A 193 -4.82 -9.31 -13.36
CA SER A 193 -5.10 -10.71 -13.67
C SER A 193 -5.67 -11.46 -12.47
N ARG A 194 -5.12 -11.25 -11.26
CA ARG A 194 -5.57 -11.93 -10.05
C ARG A 194 -6.95 -11.45 -9.60
N LEU A 195 -7.24 -10.15 -9.66
CA LEU A 195 -8.57 -9.60 -9.37
C LEU A 195 -9.63 -10.07 -10.39
N SER A 196 -9.30 -10.08 -11.68
CA SER A 196 -10.21 -10.63 -12.71
C SER A 196 -10.53 -12.09 -12.47
N ALA A 197 -9.54 -12.90 -12.10
CA ALA A 197 -9.76 -14.31 -11.75
C ALA A 197 -10.58 -14.47 -10.46
N TYR A 198 -10.40 -13.59 -9.47
CA TYR A 198 -11.23 -13.58 -8.26
C TYR A 198 -12.67 -13.19 -8.53
N ALA A 199 -12.92 -12.24 -9.44
CA ALA A 199 -14.28 -11.85 -9.81
C ALA A 199 -15.07 -13.06 -10.34
N ALA A 200 -14.43 -14.00 -11.04
CA ALA A 200 -15.08 -15.21 -11.53
C ALA A 200 -15.49 -16.22 -10.44
N VAL A 201 -14.93 -16.15 -9.23
CA VAL A 201 -15.09 -17.21 -8.19
C VAL A 201 -15.62 -16.69 -6.85
N LEU A 202 -15.44 -15.41 -6.54
CA LEU A 202 -15.95 -14.75 -5.33
C LEU A 202 -17.23 -13.94 -5.65
N PRO A 203 -17.99 -13.46 -4.64
CA PRO A 203 -19.15 -12.62 -4.89
C PRO A 203 -18.84 -11.46 -5.85
N LEU A 204 -19.35 -11.59 -7.08
CA LEU A 204 -18.93 -10.83 -8.27
C LEU A 204 -18.84 -9.32 -8.03
N ARG A 205 -19.82 -8.76 -7.30
CA ARG A 205 -19.93 -7.31 -7.10
C ARG A 205 -18.76 -6.71 -6.31
N LYS A 206 -18.29 -7.38 -5.25
CA LYS A 206 -17.23 -6.81 -4.39
C LYS A 206 -15.89 -6.77 -5.12
N VAL A 207 -15.53 -7.85 -5.81
CA VAL A 207 -14.25 -7.92 -6.51
C VAL A 207 -14.24 -7.05 -7.76
N ALA A 208 -15.36 -6.96 -8.48
CA ALA A 208 -15.49 -6.05 -9.62
C ALA A 208 -15.27 -4.59 -9.20
N ASN A 209 -15.83 -4.17 -8.07
CA ASN A 209 -15.63 -2.81 -7.55
C ASN A 209 -14.18 -2.55 -7.12
N VAL A 210 -13.51 -3.55 -6.53
CA VAL A 210 -12.09 -3.46 -6.21
C VAL A 210 -11.26 -3.30 -7.50
N LEU A 211 -11.56 -4.08 -8.53
CA LEU A 211 -10.90 -3.97 -9.83
C LEU A 211 -11.13 -2.59 -10.48
N GLU A 212 -12.34 -2.07 -10.41
CA GLU A 212 -12.66 -0.72 -10.88
C GLU A 212 -11.88 0.33 -10.09
N LEU A 213 -11.85 0.23 -8.76
CA LEU A 213 -11.13 1.16 -7.89
C LEU A 213 -9.64 1.18 -8.22
N VAL A 214 -9.00 0.02 -8.35
CA VAL A 214 -7.58 -0.11 -8.69
C VAL A 214 -7.29 0.49 -10.06
N THR A 215 -8.13 0.19 -11.06
CA THR A 215 -7.96 0.71 -12.42
C THR A 215 -8.14 2.24 -12.46
N SER A 216 -9.11 2.76 -11.73
CA SER A 216 -9.36 4.21 -11.62
C SER A 216 -8.22 4.92 -10.89
N THR A 217 -7.64 4.28 -9.87
CA THR A 217 -6.45 4.78 -9.17
C THR A 217 -5.28 4.90 -10.12
N TRP A 218 -5.00 3.89 -10.94
CA TRP A 218 -3.94 3.98 -11.94
C TRP A 218 -4.22 5.02 -13.03
N SER A 219 -5.47 5.19 -13.48
CA SER A 219 -5.82 6.25 -14.44
C SER A 219 -5.47 7.63 -13.88
N ALA A 220 -5.93 7.93 -12.67
CA ALA A 220 -5.66 9.21 -12.01
C ALA A 220 -4.15 9.45 -11.79
N LEU A 221 -3.41 8.41 -11.43
CA LEU A 221 -1.95 8.46 -11.29
C LEU A 221 -1.25 8.74 -12.62
N ASP A 222 -1.65 8.04 -13.68
CA ASP A 222 -1.05 8.13 -15.02
C ASP A 222 -1.39 9.48 -15.70
N GLU A 223 -2.50 10.12 -15.33
CA GLU A 223 -2.86 11.50 -15.71
C GLU A 223 -2.01 12.57 -15.00
N GLY A 224 -1.13 12.16 -14.07
CA GLY A 224 -0.21 13.08 -13.37
C GLY A 224 -0.81 13.78 -12.16
N GLN A 225 -1.94 13.31 -11.63
CA GLN A 225 -2.52 13.87 -10.41
C GLN A 225 -1.60 13.61 -9.19
N SER A 226 -1.26 14.66 -8.45
CA SER A 226 -0.17 14.64 -7.46
C SER A 226 -0.58 14.11 -6.07
N ASP A 227 -1.88 14.11 -5.74
CA ASP A 227 -2.44 13.69 -4.44
C ASP A 227 -3.52 12.60 -4.57
N VAL A 228 -3.31 11.65 -5.48
CA VAL A 228 -4.21 10.49 -5.63
C VAL A 228 -4.12 9.59 -4.41
N TYR A 229 -5.29 9.22 -3.89
CA TYR A 229 -5.45 8.22 -2.85
C TYR A 229 -6.73 7.40 -3.07
N TRP A 230 -6.64 6.07 -2.96
CA TRP A 230 -7.78 5.17 -3.22
C TRP A 230 -9.05 5.48 -2.42
N LEU A 231 -8.97 5.96 -1.16
CA LEU A 231 -10.18 6.29 -0.38
C LEU A 231 -10.97 7.42 -1.02
N ASP A 232 -10.27 8.39 -1.60
CA ASP A 232 -10.88 9.56 -2.22
C ASP A 232 -11.60 9.13 -3.50
N ILE A 233 -10.95 8.30 -4.33
CA ILE A 233 -11.55 7.72 -5.54
C ILE A 233 -12.75 6.83 -5.16
N CYS A 234 -12.61 6.02 -4.12
CA CYS A 234 -13.69 5.17 -3.61
C CYS A 234 -14.91 6.00 -3.18
N THR A 235 -14.68 7.16 -2.56
CA THR A 235 -15.74 8.09 -2.16
C THR A 235 -16.36 8.80 -3.37
N GLN A 236 -15.54 9.30 -4.30
CA GLN A 236 -16.00 9.99 -5.52
C GLN A 236 -16.82 9.09 -6.44
N LYS A 237 -16.48 7.80 -6.51
CA LYS A 237 -17.19 6.81 -7.33
C LYS A 237 -18.31 6.06 -6.58
N GLU A 238 -18.62 6.47 -5.34
CA GLU A 238 -19.64 5.84 -4.48
C GLU A 238 -19.43 4.33 -4.26
N LEU A 239 -18.21 3.83 -4.45
CA LEU A 239 -17.84 2.42 -4.30
C LEU A 239 -17.82 1.97 -2.83
N SER A 240 -17.82 2.93 -1.88
CA SER A 240 -17.81 2.70 -0.44
C SER A 240 -19.05 1.95 0.06
N THR A 241 -20.23 2.30 -0.46
CA THR A 241 -21.51 1.66 -0.10
C THR A 241 -21.62 0.20 -0.57
N LEU A 242 -20.70 -0.24 -1.43
CA LEU A 242 -20.70 -1.55 -2.06
C LEU A 242 -19.56 -2.47 -1.59
N MET A 243 -18.56 -1.94 -0.89
CA MET A 243 -17.44 -2.71 -0.32
C MET A 243 -17.85 -3.42 1.00
N GLY A 244 -18.85 -2.88 1.70
CA GLY A 244 -19.42 -3.41 2.94
C GLY A 244 -18.97 -2.65 4.17
#